data_AF-N1WA85-F1
#
_entry.id   AF-N1WA85-F1
#
_cell.length_a   1.000
_cell.length_b   1.000
_cell.length_c   1.000
_cell.angle_alpha   90.00
_cell.angle_beta   90.00
_cell.angle_gamma   90.00
#
_symmetry.space_group_name_H-M   'P 1'
#
loop_
_entity.id
_entity.type
_entity.pdbx_description
1 polymer ?
#
loop_
_entity_poly.entity_id
_entity_poly.type
_entity_poly.pdbx_seq_one_letter_code
_entity_poly.pdbx_strand_id
1 'polypeptide(L)' 'MCDEHFRVAGRTNFYETADQIEKDFQLYLKLYNNKKSHQGKNINGRTPDQFFLDGFLELEKEEDQ' A
#
# COMPACT_ATOMS: atom_id res chain seq x y z
N MET A 1 -8.19 -1.69 -1.32
CA MET A 1 -7.06 -2.34 -0.62
C MET A 1 -7.55 -3.38 0.38
N CYS A 2 -8.31 -3.00 1.42
CA CYS A 2 -8.91 -3.96 2.36
C CYS A 2 -9.80 -5.00 1.64
N ASP A 3 -10.74 -4.56 0.82
CA ASP A 3 -11.61 -5.43 0.01
C ASP A 3 -10.85 -6.19 -1.11
N GLU A 4 -9.66 -5.74 -1.52
CA GLU A 4 -8.82 -6.46 -2.49
C GLU A 4 -8.14 -7.65 -1.80
N HIS A 5 -7.57 -7.42 -0.61
CA HIS A 5 -6.93 -8.45 0.21
C HIS A 5 -7.94 -9.49 0.71
N PHE A 6 -8.97 -9.05 1.44
CA PHE A 6 -9.85 -9.99 2.15
C PHE A 6 -10.82 -10.75 1.25
N ARG A 7 -11.12 -10.24 0.05
CA ARG A 7 -11.86 -11.01 -0.96
C ARG A 7 -11.11 -12.25 -1.43
N VAL A 8 -9.78 -12.25 -1.35
CA VAL A 8 -8.93 -13.40 -1.67
C VAL A 8 -8.61 -14.19 -0.40
N ALA A 9 -8.05 -13.53 0.62
CA ALA A 9 -7.59 -14.17 1.85
C ALA A 9 -8.72 -14.85 2.62
N GLY A 10 -9.93 -14.27 2.64
CA GLY A 10 -11.10 -14.85 3.29
C GLY A 10 -11.63 -16.14 2.65
N ARG A 11 -11.11 -16.56 1.48
CA ARG A 11 -11.45 -17.85 0.85
C ARG A 11 -10.63 -19.01 1.40
N THR A 12 -9.47 -18.72 1.99
CA THR A 12 -8.51 -19.74 2.45
C THR A 12 -8.23 -19.65 3.93
N ASN A 13 -8.44 -18.48 4.54
CA ASN A 13 -8.14 -18.22 5.95
C ASN A 13 -9.43 -17.97 6.72
N PHE A 14 -9.57 -18.63 7.85
CA PHE A 14 -10.58 -18.33 8.86
C PHE A 14 -9.90 -17.60 10.02
N TYR A 15 -10.40 -16.41 10.36
CA TYR A 15 -9.84 -15.58 11.42
C TYR A 15 -10.73 -15.70 12.66
N GLU A 16 -10.12 -16.01 13.80
CA GLU A 16 -10.83 -16.18 15.06
C GLU A 16 -10.80 -14.90 15.90
N THR A 17 -9.81 -14.03 15.67
CA THR A 17 -9.62 -12.78 16.42
C THR A 17 -9.30 -11.59 15.53
N ALA A 18 -9.63 -10.40 16.00
CA ALA A 18 -9.29 -9.14 15.32
C ALA A 18 -7.76 -8.97 15.16
N ASP A 19 -6.95 -9.44 16.10
CA ASP A 19 -5.50 -9.34 16.02
C ASP A 19 -4.90 -10.15 14.86
N GLN A 20 -5.51 -11.30 14.53
CA GLN A 20 -5.08 -12.09 13.36
C GLN A 20 -5.39 -11.35 12.06
N ILE A 21 -6.56 -10.72 11.97
CA ILE A 21 -6.98 -9.90 10.83
C ILE A 21 -6.03 -8.71 10.66
N GLU A 22 -5.74 -8.01 11.76
CA GLU A 22 -4.85 -6.85 11.75
C GLU A 22 -3.43 -7.22 11.29
N LYS A 23 -2.85 -8.28 11.86
CA LYS A 23 -1.49 -8.71 11.48
C LYS A 23 -1.39 -9.09 10.00
N ASP A 24 -2.37 -9.83 9.48
CA ASP A 24 -2.40 -10.24 8.08
C ASP A 24 -2.58 -9.04 7.14
N PHE A 25 -3.46 -8.10 7.51
CA PHE A 25 -3.66 -6.87 6.74
C PHE A 25 -2.42 -5.98 6.74
N GLN A 26 -1.75 -5.83 7.88
CA GLN A 26 -0.50 -5.08 7.98
C GLN A 26 0.60 -5.66 7.09
N LEU A 27 0.68 -6.99 6.99
CA LEU A 27 1.62 -7.65 6.07
C LEU A 27 1.26 -7.35 4.61
N TYR A 28 -0.02 -7.45 4.26
CA TYR A 28 -0.50 -7.11 2.91
C TYR A 28 -0.18 -5.67 2.54
N LEU A 29 -0.45 -4.71 3.44
CA LEU A 29 -0.19 -3.29 3.20
C LEU A 29 1.30 -3.04 2.94
N LYS A 30 2.20 -3.65 3.71
CA LYS A 30 3.65 -3.54 3.47
C LYS A 30 4.01 -3.99 2.06
N LEU A 31 3.49 -5.12 1.61
CA LEU A 31 3.74 -5.65 0.27
C LEU A 31 3.15 -4.73 -0.82
N TYR A 32 1.91 -4.30 -0.65
CA TYR A 32 1.22 -3.42 -1.60
C TYR A 32 1.95 -2.08 -1.77
N ASN A 33 2.32 -1.45 -0.64
CA ASN A 33 2.93 -0.13 -0.63
C ASN A 33 4.39 -0.12 -1.09
N ASN A 34 5.16 -1.17 -0.79
CA ASN A 34 6.61 -1.18 -1.01
C ASN A 34 7.07 -2.04 -2.19
N LYS A 35 6.32 -3.06 -2.57
CA LYS A 35 6.79 -4.05 -3.56
C LYS A 35 5.98 -4.08 -4.84
N LYS A 36 4.70 -3.70 -4.80
CA LYS A 36 3.82 -3.75 -5.96
C LYS A 36 3.90 -2.42 -6.71
N SER A 37 4.44 -2.45 -7.92
CA SER A 37 4.33 -1.35 -8.88
C SER A 37 2.89 -1.24 -9.36
N HIS A 38 2.37 -0.02 -9.43
CA HIS A 38 1.00 0.23 -9.86
C HIS A 38 0.97 1.01 -11.17
N GLN A 39 0.28 0.45 -12.16
CA GLN A 39 -0.06 1.14 -13.40
C GLN A 39 -1.48 1.69 -13.26
N GLY A 40 -1.59 2.89 -12.67
CA GLY A 40 -2.86 3.57 -12.44
C GLY A 40 -2.65 4.89 -11.69
N LYS A 41 -3.65 5.78 -11.67
CA LYS A 41 -3.63 7.06 -10.92
C LYS A 41 -2.40 7.95 -11.17
N ASN A 42 -1.85 7.95 -12.39
CA ASN A 42 -0.63 8.70 -12.76
C ASN A 42 0.63 8.30 -11.94
N ILE A 43 0.64 7.10 -11.37
CA ILE A 43 1.76 6.62 -10.55
C ILE A 43 2.90 6.06 -11.43
N ASN A 44 2.66 5.87 -12.73
CA ASN A 44 3.66 5.51 -13.75
C ASN A 44 4.50 4.27 -13.42
N GLY A 45 3.91 3.27 -12.76
CA GLY A 45 4.62 2.04 -12.39
C GLY A 45 5.50 2.17 -11.14
N ARG A 46 5.50 3.32 -10.46
CA ARG A 46 6.09 3.46 -9.12
C ARG A 46 5.25 2.72 -8.08
N THR A 47 5.87 2.44 -6.93
CA THR A 47 5.11 1.99 -5.76
C THR A 47 4.41 3.18 -5.10
N PRO A 48 3.33 2.97 -4.33
CA PRO A 48 2.68 4.04 -3.59
C PRO A 48 3.65 4.81 -2.69
N ASP A 49 4.55 4.11 -1.99
CA ASP A 49 5.52 4.76 -1.10
C ASP A 49 6.53 5.62 -1.88
N GLN A 50 7.02 5.14 -3.03
CA GLN A 50 7.92 5.92 -3.89
C GLN A 50 7.23 7.19 -4.39
N PHE A 51 6.01 7.07 -4.91
CA PHE A 51 5.26 8.22 -5.42
C PHE A 51 5.00 9.27 -4.33
N PHE A 52 4.72 8.82 -3.12
CA PHE A 52 4.49 9.71 -1.98
C PHE A 52 5.76 10.47 -1.57
N LEU A 53 6.90 9.77 -1.50
CA LEU A 53 8.19 10.40 -1.20
C LEU A 53 8.63 11.37 -2.30
N ASP A 54 8.41 11.01 -3.57
CA ASP A 54 8.72 11.89 -4.71
C ASP A 54 7.93 13.21 -4.60
N GLY A 55 6.64 13.14 -4.26
CA GLY A 55 5.82 14.34 -4.06
C GLY A 55 6.28 15.22 -2.88
N PHE A 56 6.76 14.62 -1.80
CA PHE A 56 7.37 15.39 -0.70
C PHE A 56 8.63 16.12 -1.13
N LEU A 57 9.50 15.44 -1.87
CA LEU A 57 10.74 16.03 -2.36
C LEU A 57 10.50 17.15 -3.37
N GLU A 58 9.40 17.08 -4.13
CA GLU A 58 8.96 18.18 -5.00
C GLU A 58 8.53 19.40 -4.19
N LEU A 59 7.76 19.21 -3.10
CA LEU A 59 7.34 20.31 -2.22
C LEU A 59 8.52 20.99 -1.51
N GLU A 60 9.49 20.23 -0.99
CA GLU A 60 10.69 20.80 -0.35
C GLU A 60 11.49 21.69 -1.31
N LYS A 61 11.58 21.31 -2.60
CA LYS A 61 12.27 22.10 -3.62
C LYS A 61 11.56 23.41 -3.97
N GLU A 62 10.23 23.45 -3.83
CA GLU A 62 9.44 24.67 -4.04
C GLU A 62 9.55 25.64 -2.85
N GLU A 63 9.76 25.14 -1.63
CA GLU A 63 9.97 25.98 -0.43
C GLU A 63 11.37 26.62 -0.38
N ASP A 64 12.38 25.98 -1.00
CA ASP A 64 13.76 26.46 -1.08
C ASP A 64 14.04 27.42 -2.27
N GLN A 65 13.02 27.74 -3.09
CA GLN A 65 13.14 28.54 -4.32
C GLN A 65 12.48 29.93 -4.22
#